data_AF-A0A151IU54-F1
#
_entry.id   AF-A0A151IU54-F1
#
_cell.length_a   1.000
_cell.length_b   1.000
_cell.length_c   1.000
_cell.angle_alpha   90.00
_cell.angle_beta   90.00
_cell.angle_gamma   90.00
#
_symmetry.space_group_name_H-M   'P 1'
#
loop_
_entity.id
_entity.type
_entity.pdbx_description
1 polymer ?
#
loop_
_entity_poly.entity_id
_entity_poly.type
_entity_poly.pdbx_seq_one_letter_code
_entity_poly.pdbx_strand_id
1 'polypeptide(L)' 'MPSYCSAYKCSNNSDQGYALVRYPHDETLKRKWIAAVGRGKNWSPSSSQKLCEVNSYV' A
#
# COMPACT_ATOMS: atom_id res chain seq x y z
N MET A 1 -5.31 -0.19 16.98
CA MET A 1 -3.99 0.23 16.44
C MET A 1 -4.19 0.62 14.99
N PRO A 2 -3.84 1.85 14.59
CA PRO A 2 -4.14 2.35 13.24
C PRO A 2 -3.36 1.58 12.19
N SER A 3 -3.99 1.29 11.05
CA SER A 3 -3.28 0.83 9.86
C SER A 3 -2.86 2.05 9.04
N TYR A 4 -1.62 2.09 8.56
CA TYR A 4 -1.08 3.20 7.77
C TYR A 4 -0.85 2.79 6.32
N CYS A 5 -1.01 3.74 5.40
CA CYS A 5 -0.70 3.53 4.00
C CYS A 5 0.80 3.31 3.80
N SER A 6 1.13 2.30 3.01
CA SER A 6 2.49 1.95 2.62
C SER A 6 3.06 2.85 1.53
N ALA A 7 2.26 3.66 0.83
CA ALA A 7 2.74 4.56 -0.22
C ALA A 7 3.78 5.57 0.31
N TYR A 8 4.80 5.87 -0.50
CA TYR A 8 5.84 6.84 -0.13
C TYR A 8 5.22 8.23 0.13
N LYS A 9 5.59 8.84 1.26
CA LYS A 9 5.05 10.13 1.74
C LYS A 9 3.52 10.19 1.92
N CYS A 10 2.84 9.05 2.02
CA CYS A 10 1.42 9.02 2.36
C CYS A 10 1.25 8.86 3.88
N SER A 11 0.48 9.76 4.50
CA SER A 11 0.14 9.73 5.92
C SER A 11 -1.28 9.22 6.22
N ASN A 12 -2.04 8.85 5.17
CA ASN A 12 -3.40 8.34 5.28
C ASN A 12 -3.43 7.07 6.15
N ASN A 13 -4.37 7.03 7.07
CA ASN A 13 -4.55 5.90 7.98
C ASN A 13 -6.03 5.63 8.31
N SER A 14 -6.29 4.51 8.96
CA SER A 14 -7.64 4.04 9.29
C SER A 14 -8.41 4.98 10.22
N ASP A 15 -7.72 5.69 11.11
CA ASP A 15 -8.35 6.57 12.10
C ASP A 15 -8.85 7.87 11.45
N GLN A 16 -8.27 8.25 10.31
CA GLN A 16 -8.77 9.33 9.46
C GLN A 16 -9.93 8.89 8.56
N GLY A 17 -10.37 7.63 8.64
CA GLY A 17 -11.49 7.09 7.85
C GLY A 17 -11.11 6.52 6.49
N TYR A 18 -9.82 6.44 6.13
CA TYR A 18 -9.40 5.85 4.86
C TYR A 18 -9.51 4.33 4.88
N ALA A 19 -10.10 3.77 3.82
CA ALA A 19 -10.06 2.32 3.59
C ALA A 19 -8.64 1.88 3.23
N LEU A 20 -8.12 0.86 3.92
CA LEU A 20 -6.80 0.29 3.69
C LEU A 20 -6.89 -1.17 3.26
N VAL A 21 -6.41 -1.45 2.05
CA VAL A 21 -6.46 -2.76 1.42
C VAL A 21 -5.10 -3.42 1.42
N ARG A 22 -5.09 -4.76 1.51
CA ARG A 22 -3.87 -5.55 1.40
C ARG A 22 -3.39 -5.62 -0.04
N TYR A 23 -2.12 -5.92 -0.20
CA TYR A 23 -1.58 -6.25 -1.52
C TYR A 23 -2.30 -7.48 -2.10
N PRO A 24 -2.57 -7.48 -3.42
CA PRO A 24 -3.24 -8.60 -4.09
C PRO A 24 -2.39 -9.86 -4.06
N HIS A 25 -3.05 -11.02 -4.14
CA HIS A 25 -2.39 -12.32 -4.27
C HIS A 25 -1.83 -12.56 -5.68
N ASP A 26 -2.41 -11.89 -6.69
CA ASP A 26 -1.87 -11.93 -8.05
C ASP A 26 -0.49 -11.25 -8.10
N GLU A 27 0.53 -12.04 -8.43
CA GLU A 27 1.93 -11.58 -8.40
C GLU A 27 2.23 -10.51 -9.46
N THR A 28 1.52 -10.50 -10.59
CA THR A 28 1.68 -9.48 -11.63
C THR A 28 1.14 -8.14 -11.15
N LEU A 29 -0.08 -8.13 -10.61
CA LEU A 29 -0.71 -6.93 -10.08
C LEU A 29 0.03 -6.41 -8.84
N LYS A 30 0.45 -7.32 -7.96
CA LYS A 30 1.27 -6.99 -6.78
C LYS A 30 2.57 -6.30 -7.16
N ARG A 31 3.26 -6.76 -8.22
CA ARG A 31 4.48 -6.09 -8.72
C ARG A 31 4.19 -4.68 -9.24
N LYS A 32 3.06 -4.47 -9.95
CA LYS A 32 2.64 -3.13 -10.39
C LYS A 32 2.42 -2.20 -9.20
N TRP A 33 1.72 -2.69 -8.17
CA TRP A 33 1.48 -1.94 -6.94
C TRP A 33 2.79 -1.59 -6.21
N ILE A 34 3.72 -2.55 -6.07
CA ILE A 34 5.02 -2.31 -5.44
C ILE A 34 5.82 -1.24 -6.21
N ALA A 35 5.78 -1.26 -7.55
CA ALA A 35 6.43 -0.25 -8.36
C ALA A 35 5.79 1.15 -8.17
N ALA A 36 4.47 1.22 -8.07
CA ALA A 36 3.71 2.45 -7.91
C ALA A 36 3.87 3.12 -6.54
N VAL A 37 4.13 2.32 -5.50
CA VAL A 37 4.29 2.78 -4.11
C VAL A 37 5.47 3.74 -3.90
N GLY A 38 6.43 3.77 -4.84
CA GLY A 38 7.50 4.77 -4.84
C GLY A 38 8.55 4.58 -3.75
N ARG A 39 8.62 3.42 -3.09
CA ARG A 39 9.63 3.10 -2.06
C ARG A 39 10.95 2.56 -2.61
N GLY A 40 11.06 2.42 -3.92
CA GLY A 40 12.27 1.96 -4.61
C GLY A 40 12.35 0.44 -4.80
N LYS A 41 13.35 0.00 -5.58
CA LYS A 41 13.48 -1.39 -6.07
C LYS A 41 13.86 -2.41 -4.98
N ASN A 42 14.43 -1.97 -3.86
CA ASN A 42 14.88 -2.84 -2.77
C ASN A 42 13.81 -3.01 -1.68
N TRP A 43 12.60 -2.49 -1.90
CA TRP A 43 11.53 -2.54 -0.93
C TRP A 43 10.46 -3.56 -1.32
N SER A 44 9.98 -4.33 -0.34
CA SER A 44 8.86 -5.23 -0.48
C SER A 44 7.89 -5.11 0.70
N PRO A 45 6.57 -5.24 0.47
CA PRO A 45 5.59 -5.17 1.54
C PRO A 45 5.61 -6.44 2.38
N SER A 46 5.53 -6.28 3.70
CA SER A 46 5.20 -7.37 4.63
C SER A 46 3.68 -7.63 4.67
N SER A 47 3.26 -8.68 5.37
CA SER A 47 1.84 -9.05 5.53
C SER A 47 0.98 -7.98 6.21
N SER A 48 1.60 -7.05 6.95
CA SER A 48 0.91 -5.93 7.61
C SER A 48 0.81 -4.67 6.77
N GLN A 49 1.57 -4.57 5.67
CA GLN A 49 1.56 -3.40 4.78
C GLN A 49 0.27 -3.36 3.96
N LYS A 50 -0.29 -2.16 3.82
CA LYS A 50 -1.58 -1.91 3.16
C LYS A 50 -1.53 -0.60 2.38
N LEU A 51 -2.32 -0.47 1.32
CA LEU A 51 -2.49 0.80 0.60
C LEU A 51 -3.85 1.39 0.91
N CYS A 52 -3.91 2.72 1.06
CA CYS A 52 -5.19 3.40 1.12
C CYS A 52 -5.88 3.34 -0.24
N GLU A 53 -7.20 3.48 -0.26
CA GLU A 53 -8.00 3.46 -1.49
C GLU A 53 -7.45 4.42 -2.57
N VAL A 54 -6.95 5.59 -2.18
CA VAL A 54 -6.32 6.60 -3.06
C VAL A 54 -5.11 6.03 -3.85
N ASN A 55 -4.30 5.19 -3.22
CA ASN A 55 -3.09 4.61 -3.83
C ASN A 55 -3.30 3.16 -4.32
N SER A 56 -4.51 2.63 -4.24
CA SER A 56 -4.82 1.25 -4.64
C SER A 56 -5.28 1.11 -6.09
N TYR A 57 -5.52 2.21 -6.81
CA TYR A 57 -6.00 2.21 -8.20
C TYR A 57 -4.90 2.07 -9.27
N VAL A 58 -3.74 1.52 -8.91
CA VAL A 58 -2.57 1.41 -9.80
C VAL A 58 -2.46 0.04 -10.48
#